data_AF-A0A9P9T1D2-F1
#
_entry.id   AF-A0A9P9T1D2-F1
#
_cell.length_a   1.000
_cell.length_b   1.000
_cell.length_c   1.000
_cell.angle_alpha   90.00
_cell.angle_beta   90.00
_cell.angle_gamma   90.00
#
_symmetry.space_group_name_H-M   'P 1'
#
loop_
_entity.id
_entity.type
_entity.pdbx_description
1 polymer ?
#
loop_
_entity_poly.entity_id
_entity_poly.type
_entity_poly.pdbx_seq_one_letter_code
_entity_poly.pdbx_strand_id
1 'polypeptide(L)'
;MPHGNPFWFFDSSDSSSLSSSSPDSASDDEATLVASTRRLWPRDKRYLTVRFLDGNSDKRQLVESLVVKHYHAIAMRIRFRFLKFSDATSSSDIRITFTTSGSSSSYIGRDNENIAEDSPTMELNMNHTSRSKVQSDVLHEFGHVLGLIHEQKHPGCKLNFNHTALKNRYGYDDNFINRNYGKGSVIGARTTPYDIYSIMHYAVEQGDTVSLVTRIPLNTVLSDGDKQLLMSLYPDDPEPKPKPRVSEPVTVSRRKTTSTTSTTTTLVNRPRPKTRKQSQPVYISGSGNSAVEGGYIVISGSGNVVINGDSEVVMSGSGNVILNGNGTVRKSGSGCLTVNGDCVLEASGSGNVLVRGSGTAKVSGSGAVRFSGKCSGT
;
A
#
# COMPACT_ATOMS: atom_id res chain seq x y z
N MET A 1 33.98 -2.34 9.49
CA MET A 1 33.47 -2.54 10.86
C MET A 1 32.19 -3.35 10.76
N PRO A 2 32.05 -4.47 11.48
CA PRO A 2 31.00 -5.43 11.22
C PRO A 2 29.72 -4.98 11.94
N HIS A 3 28.66 -4.67 11.20
CA HIS A 3 27.34 -4.48 11.78
C HIS A 3 26.53 -5.74 11.51
N GLY A 4 26.59 -6.67 12.47
CA GLY A 4 25.64 -7.75 12.58
C GLY A 4 24.25 -7.16 12.77
N ASN A 5 23.30 -7.64 11.97
CA ASN A 5 21.89 -7.35 12.21
C ASN A 5 21.37 -8.44 13.16
N PRO A 6 20.84 -8.09 14.35
CA PRO A 6 20.34 -9.08 15.28
C PRO A 6 19.05 -9.68 14.74
N PHE A 7 18.99 -11.01 14.72
CA PHE A 7 17.79 -11.84 14.82
C PHE A 7 16.49 -11.32 14.18
N TRP A 8 16.26 -11.65 12.90
CA TRP A 8 14.93 -11.56 12.29
C TRP A 8 14.66 -12.77 11.37
N PHE A 9 14.48 -13.94 12.00
CA PHE A 9 13.44 -14.98 11.79
C PHE A 9 13.88 -16.28 12.48
N PHE A 10 13.03 -16.81 13.35
CA PHE A 10 13.07 -18.21 13.81
C PHE A 10 12.05 -18.97 12.98
N ASP A 11 12.47 -20.02 12.30
CA ASP A 11 11.55 -21.05 11.80
C ASP A 11 11.11 -21.88 13.02
N SER A 12 9.87 -21.71 13.46
CA SER A 12 9.29 -22.58 14.50
C SER A 12 8.75 -23.85 13.85
N SER A 13 9.67 -24.71 13.43
CA SER A 13 9.36 -26.12 13.16
C SER A 13 10.57 -26.98 13.48
N ASP A 14 10.92 -27.09 14.77
CA ASP A 14 11.53 -28.33 15.27
C ASP A 14 11.45 -28.43 16.79
N SER A 15 10.44 -29.14 17.29
CA SER A 15 10.58 -29.96 18.49
C SER A 15 9.49 -31.02 18.54
N SER A 16 9.72 -32.17 17.91
CA SER A 16 9.27 -33.42 18.51
C SER A 16 10.13 -34.58 18.02
N SER A 17 10.53 -35.38 19.00
CA SER A 17 11.38 -36.56 18.93
C SER A 17 10.92 -37.60 17.91
N LEU A 18 11.92 -38.19 17.26
CA LEU A 18 11.90 -39.42 16.47
C LEU A 18 10.93 -40.49 17.01
N SER A 19 9.96 -40.88 16.18
CA SER A 19 9.56 -42.28 16.06
C SER A 19 9.19 -42.58 14.61
N SER A 20 9.74 -43.67 14.10
CA SER A 20 9.80 -44.07 12.70
C SER A 20 8.45 -44.53 12.14
N SER A 21 8.05 -43.99 10.98
CA SER A 21 7.51 -44.76 9.84
C SER A 21 7.15 -43.83 8.68
N SER A 22 7.73 -44.08 7.50
CA SER A 22 7.18 -43.65 6.19
C SER A 22 6.16 -44.69 5.71
N PRO A 23 5.25 -44.42 4.74
CA PRO A 23 5.30 -43.34 3.75
C PRO A 23 3.97 -42.59 3.51
N ASP A 24 4.06 -41.34 3.03
CA ASP A 24 3.16 -40.79 2.00
C ASP A 24 3.71 -39.45 1.50
N SER A 25 4.04 -39.38 0.21
CA SER A 25 4.74 -38.28 -0.44
C SER A 25 3.78 -37.16 -0.88
N ALA A 26 2.96 -36.67 0.05
CA ALA A 26 2.03 -35.56 -0.20
C ALA A 26 2.09 -34.42 0.86
N SER A 27 2.98 -34.49 1.84
CA SER A 27 2.88 -33.65 3.04
C SER A 27 3.59 -32.29 2.97
N ASP A 28 4.70 -32.17 2.25
CA ASP A 28 5.55 -30.98 2.40
C ASP A 28 5.11 -29.82 1.49
N ASP A 29 4.64 -30.14 0.29
CA ASP A 29 4.17 -29.14 -0.68
C ASP A 29 2.84 -28.50 -0.25
N GLU A 30 1.90 -29.30 0.26
CA GLU A 30 0.62 -28.81 0.81
C GLU A 30 0.85 -28.06 2.12
N ALA A 31 1.71 -28.55 3.02
CA ALA A 31 2.06 -27.80 4.24
C ALA A 31 2.73 -26.47 3.91
N THR A 32 3.60 -26.42 2.89
CA THR A 32 4.27 -25.19 2.47
C THR A 32 3.29 -24.22 1.79
N LEU A 33 2.35 -24.70 0.96
CA LEU A 33 1.29 -23.89 0.33
C LEU A 33 0.27 -23.38 1.35
N VAL A 34 -0.11 -24.20 2.34
CA VAL A 34 -1.01 -23.82 3.44
C VAL A 34 -0.32 -22.85 4.39
N ALA A 35 0.97 -23.05 4.72
CA ALA A 35 1.75 -22.08 5.50
C ALA A 35 1.95 -20.75 4.75
N SER A 36 2.13 -20.83 3.43
CA SER A 36 2.19 -19.70 2.51
C SER A 36 0.89 -18.90 2.49
N THR A 37 -0.27 -19.54 2.26
CA THR A 37 -1.57 -18.83 2.24
C THR A 37 -1.94 -18.19 3.58
N ARG A 38 -1.43 -18.68 4.72
CA ARG A 38 -1.63 -18.04 6.04
C ARG A 38 -1.03 -16.64 6.13
N ARG A 39 -0.01 -16.33 5.32
CA ARG A 39 0.59 -14.99 5.26
C ARG A 39 -0.23 -14.01 4.43
N LEU A 40 -1.20 -14.46 3.63
CA LEU A 40 -2.04 -13.54 2.85
C LEU A 40 -3.07 -12.84 3.73
N TRP A 41 -3.33 -11.57 3.47
CA TRP A 41 -4.35 -10.81 4.19
C TRP A 41 -5.76 -11.35 3.93
N PRO A 42 -6.59 -11.50 4.98
CA PRO A 42 -7.87 -12.19 4.86
C PRO A 42 -8.84 -11.40 3.97
N ARG A 43 -9.89 -12.09 3.50
CA ARG A 43 -10.84 -11.54 2.50
C ARG A 43 -11.60 -10.31 2.98
N ASP A 44 -11.78 -10.16 4.29
CA ASP A 44 -12.43 -9.02 4.95
C ASP A 44 -11.47 -7.82 5.15
N LYS A 45 -10.16 -8.03 5.15
CA LYS A 45 -9.17 -6.93 5.21
C LYS A 45 -9.16 -6.14 3.91
N ARG A 46 -9.72 -4.92 3.88
CA ARG A 46 -9.68 -4.03 2.70
C ARG A 46 -8.55 -3.00 2.77
N TYR A 47 -8.14 -2.63 3.99
CA TYR A 47 -7.16 -1.59 4.23
C TYR A 47 -6.05 -2.10 5.13
N LEU A 48 -4.80 -1.80 4.78
CA LEU A 48 -3.64 -1.93 5.66
C LEU A 48 -3.25 -0.55 6.16
N THR A 49 -3.29 -0.35 7.48
CA THR A 49 -2.86 0.91 8.09
C THR A 49 -1.34 0.96 8.18
N VAL A 50 -0.75 2.06 7.71
CA VAL A 50 0.70 2.25 7.66
C VAL A 50 1.07 3.43 8.54
N ARG A 51 1.98 3.22 9.49
CA ARG A 51 2.51 4.26 10.38
C ARG A 51 4.01 4.41 10.15
N PHE A 52 4.48 5.66 10.10
CA PHE A 52 5.91 5.95 10.16
C PHE A 52 6.32 6.16 11.62
N LEU A 53 7.35 5.46 12.08
CA LEU A 53 7.91 5.60 13.44
C LEU A 53 8.86 6.80 13.53
N ASP A 54 9.50 7.16 12.42
CA ASP A 54 10.47 8.24 12.33
C ASP A 54 10.48 8.90 10.92
N GLY A 55 11.62 9.45 10.52
CA GLY A 55 11.81 10.11 9.22
C GLY A 55 11.42 11.58 9.18
N ASN A 56 11.90 12.30 8.17
CA ASN A 56 11.46 13.67 7.89
C ASN A 56 10.22 13.66 6.98
N SER A 57 9.58 14.82 6.79
CA SER A 57 8.37 14.95 5.98
C SER A 57 8.59 14.46 4.55
N ASP A 58 9.72 14.79 3.93
CA ASP A 58 10.03 14.47 2.54
C ASP A 58 10.16 12.97 2.31
N LYS A 59 10.85 12.25 3.20
CA LYS A 59 10.97 10.78 3.13
C LYS A 59 9.61 10.12 3.22
N ARG A 60 8.78 10.52 4.19
CA ARG A 60 7.44 9.95 4.38
C ARG A 60 6.52 10.22 3.18
N GLN A 61 6.49 11.46 2.70
CA GLN A 61 5.70 11.84 1.52
C GLN A 61 6.17 11.10 0.27
N LEU A 62 7.48 10.90 0.10
CA LEU A 62 8.00 10.14 -1.03
C LEU A 62 7.50 8.68 -0.98
N VAL A 63 7.64 7.98 0.15
CA VAL A 63 7.15 6.61 0.31
C VAL A 63 5.65 6.51 0.02
N GLU A 64 4.85 7.38 0.65
CA GLU A 64 3.41 7.42 0.43
C GLU A 64 3.06 7.66 -1.05
N SER A 65 3.70 8.65 -1.68
CA SER A 65 3.44 8.99 -3.09
C SER A 65 3.75 7.85 -4.04
N LEU A 66 4.83 7.09 -3.79
CA LEU A 66 5.23 5.94 -4.60
C LEU A 66 4.23 4.80 -4.45
N VAL A 67 3.85 4.48 -3.21
CA VAL A 67 2.89 3.40 -2.93
C VAL A 67 1.52 3.72 -3.51
N VAL A 68 1.02 4.94 -3.31
CA VAL A 68 -0.26 5.38 -3.91
C VAL A 68 -0.17 5.34 -5.43
N LYS A 69 0.88 5.89 -6.03
CA LYS A 69 1.04 5.90 -7.49
C LYS A 69 1.04 4.50 -8.10
N HIS A 70 1.76 3.56 -7.49
CA HIS A 70 2.02 2.27 -8.09
C HIS A 70 1.05 1.18 -7.66
N TYR A 71 0.81 1.02 -6.36
CA TYR A 71 -0.07 -0.03 -5.84
C TYR A 71 -1.55 0.33 -5.96
N HIS A 72 -1.94 1.60 -5.79
CA HIS A 72 -3.36 1.95 -5.93
C HIS A 72 -3.83 2.02 -7.39
N ALA A 73 -2.91 1.97 -8.36
CA ALA A 73 -3.25 1.80 -9.77
C ALA A 73 -3.67 0.36 -10.13
N ILE A 74 -3.39 -0.62 -9.25
CA ILE A 74 -3.72 -2.03 -9.46
C ILE A 74 -5.17 -2.25 -9.05
N ALA A 75 -5.92 -3.03 -9.84
CA ALA A 75 -7.29 -3.45 -9.53
C ALA A 75 -7.28 -4.59 -8.49
N MET A 76 -6.61 -4.34 -7.36
CA MET A 76 -6.58 -5.23 -6.21
C MET A 76 -7.40 -4.64 -5.06
N ARG A 77 -7.93 -5.54 -4.24
CA ARG A 77 -8.81 -5.27 -3.10
C ARG A 77 -8.13 -4.52 -1.95
N ILE A 78 -6.86 -4.81 -1.69
CA ILE A 78 -6.10 -4.22 -0.58
C ILE A 78 -5.68 -2.79 -0.93
N ARG A 79 -5.89 -1.86 -0.01
CA ARG A 79 -5.42 -0.46 -0.09
C ARG A 79 -4.57 -0.10 1.12
N PHE A 80 -3.52 0.68 0.89
CA PHE A 80 -2.69 1.22 1.98
C PHE A 80 -3.26 2.54 2.48
N ARG A 81 -3.50 2.66 3.79
CA ARG A 81 -3.93 3.89 4.45
C ARG A 81 -2.81 4.38 5.35
N PHE A 82 -2.13 5.44 4.93
CA PHE A 82 -1.10 6.09 5.73
C PHE A 82 -1.75 6.90 6.86
N LEU A 83 -1.34 6.60 8.10
CA LEU A 83 -1.76 7.32 9.28
C LEU A 83 -0.96 8.62 9.39
N LYS A 84 -1.54 9.65 9.99
CA LYS A 84 -0.81 10.89 10.23
C LYS A 84 0.32 10.63 11.20
N PHE A 85 1.45 11.30 10.98
CA PHE A 85 2.59 11.18 11.89
C PHE A 85 2.26 11.65 13.33
N SER A 86 1.31 12.58 13.48
CA SER A 86 0.81 13.02 14.78
C SER A 86 0.04 11.94 15.55
N ASP A 87 -0.42 10.88 14.88
CA ASP A 87 -1.26 9.83 15.47
C ASP A 87 -0.38 8.70 16.05
N ALA A 88 0.66 9.10 16.81
CA ALA A 88 1.76 8.24 17.26
C ALA A 88 1.35 7.07 18.17
N THR A 89 0.09 7.00 18.62
CA THR A 89 -0.45 5.96 19.52
C THR A 89 -1.49 5.05 18.86
N SER A 90 -1.76 5.21 17.56
CA SER A 90 -2.74 4.36 16.87
C SER A 90 -2.13 3.00 16.52
N SER A 91 -2.84 1.91 16.85
CA SER A 91 -2.50 0.58 16.36
C SER A 91 -2.45 0.58 14.83
N SER A 92 -1.45 -0.09 14.25
CA SER A 92 -1.18 -0.07 12.81
C SER A 92 -0.67 -1.42 12.33
N ASP A 93 -1.12 -1.81 11.13
CA ASP A 93 -0.71 -3.08 10.53
C ASP A 93 0.79 -3.06 10.17
N ILE A 94 1.25 -1.95 9.60
CA ILE A 94 2.63 -1.78 9.10
C ILE A 94 3.30 -0.59 9.77
N ARG A 95 4.54 -0.79 10.24
CA ARG A 95 5.31 0.23 10.98
C ARG A 95 6.67 0.43 10.33
N ILE A 96 6.84 1.57 9.67
CA ILE A 96 8.02 1.89 8.88
C ILE A 96 9.01 2.70 9.71
N THR A 97 10.26 2.25 9.73
CA THR A 97 11.41 3.04 10.21
C THR A 97 12.41 3.28 9.06
N PHE A 98 13.26 4.29 9.18
CA PHE A 98 14.29 4.59 8.18
C PHE A 98 15.69 4.30 8.70
N THR A 99 16.45 3.48 7.98
CA THR A 99 17.86 3.20 8.28
C THR A 99 18.80 4.02 7.40
N THR A 100 20.01 4.28 7.89
CA THR A 100 21.11 4.93 7.15
C THR A 100 22.18 3.95 6.68
N SER A 101 22.11 2.70 7.11
CA SER A 101 23.03 1.62 6.77
C SER A 101 22.27 0.32 6.51
N GLY A 102 22.91 -0.62 5.79
CA GLY A 102 22.28 -1.90 5.45
C GLY A 102 21.32 -1.82 4.26
N SER A 103 20.45 -2.83 4.13
CA SER A 103 19.45 -2.93 3.07
C SER A 103 18.05 -2.69 3.63
N SER A 104 17.12 -2.30 2.76
CA SER A 104 15.69 -2.30 3.10
C SER A 104 15.21 -3.73 3.40
N SER A 105 14.19 -3.85 4.25
CA SER A 105 13.58 -5.15 4.58
C SER A 105 12.16 -4.99 5.15
N SER A 106 11.34 -6.03 5.02
CA SER A 106 10.00 -6.07 5.60
C SER A 106 9.60 -7.50 5.97
N TYR A 107 8.72 -7.63 6.96
CA TYR A 107 8.02 -8.90 7.21
C TYR A 107 7.01 -9.19 6.10
N ILE A 108 6.79 -10.48 5.87
CA ILE A 108 5.97 -10.95 4.75
C ILE A 108 4.51 -11.08 5.20
N GLY A 109 3.62 -10.32 4.56
CA GLY A 109 2.19 -10.49 4.75
C GLY A 109 1.75 -10.35 6.21
N ARG A 110 0.98 -11.32 6.70
CA ARG A 110 0.47 -11.35 8.08
C ARG A 110 1.52 -11.66 9.14
N ASP A 111 2.77 -11.95 8.78
CA ASP A 111 3.85 -12.04 9.78
C ASP A 111 4.01 -10.71 10.53
N ASN A 112 3.62 -9.59 9.90
CA ASN A 112 3.53 -8.26 10.52
C ASN A 112 2.61 -8.23 11.77
N GLU A 113 1.58 -9.10 11.84
CA GLU A 113 0.64 -9.16 12.98
C GLU A 113 1.31 -9.72 14.25
N ASN A 114 2.42 -10.43 14.12
CA ASN A 114 3.13 -11.07 15.23
C ASN A 114 4.24 -10.19 15.82
N ILE A 115 4.43 -8.98 15.27
CA ILE A 115 5.49 -8.06 15.71
C ILE A 115 4.91 -7.10 16.74
N ALA A 116 5.67 -6.85 17.81
CA ALA A 116 5.29 -5.93 18.87
C ALA A 116 4.93 -4.53 18.33
N GLU A 117 3.96 -3.86 18.96
CA GLU A 117 3.37 -2.60 18.47
C GLU A 117 4.37 -1.43 18.42
N ASP A 118 5.43 -1.49 19.23
CA ASP A 118 6.51 -0.50 19.30
C ASP A 118 7.70 -0.83 18.38
N SER A 119 7.73 -2.02 17.80
CA SER A 119 8.80 -2.49 16.93
C SER A 119 8.47 -2.24 15.45
N PRO A 120 9.45 -1.85 14.62
CA PRO A 120 9.25 -1.70 13.19
C PRO A 120 8.89 -3.03 12.53
N THR A 121 8.06 -2.99 11.50
CA THR A 121 7.78 -4.13 10.62
C THR A 121 8.35 -3.96 9.21
N MET A 122 8.89 -2.78 8.93
CA MET A 122 9.59 -2.47 7.70
C MET A 122 10.70 -1.46 8.00
N GLU A 123 11.87 -1.72 7.45
CA GLU A 123 13.00 -0.79 7.45
C GLU A 123 13.27 -0.36 6.01
N LEU A 124 13.36 0.95 5.78
CA LEU A 124 13.68 1.49 4.46
C LEU A 124 15.02 2.21 4.50
N ASN A 125 15.98 1.73 3.68
CA ASN A 125 17.18 2.48 3.39
C ASN A 125 16.91 3.44 2.22
N MET A 126 16.74 4.72 2.54
CA MET A 126 16.57 5.77 1.54
C MET A 126 17.85 6.57 1.26
N ASN A 127 18.99 6.15 1.81
CA ASN A 127 20.28 6.82 1.65
C ASN A 127 20.95 6.42 0.32
N HIS A 128 20.19 6.52 -0.77
CA HIS A 128 20.65 6.22 -2.12
C HIS A 128 20.68 7.50 -2.95
N THR A 129 21.76 7.69 -3.71
CA THR A 129 21.88 8.83 -4.66
C THR A 129 20.90 8.70 -5.81
N SER A 130 20.53 7.47 -6.18
CA SER A 130 19.57 7.19 -7.24
C SER A 130 18.14 7.15 -6.73
N ARG A 131 17.28 8.05 -7.25
CA ARG A 131 15.83 8.02 -6.99
C ARG A 131 15.16 6.73 -7.45
N SER A 132 15.65 6.10 -8.52
CA SER A 132 15.08 4.85 -9.03
C SER A 132 15.37 3.67 -8.11
N LYS A 133 16.50 3.67 -7.40
CA LYS A 133 16.80 2.67 -6.37
C LYS A 133 15.90 2.82 -5.15
N VAL A 134 15.66 4.06 -4.69
CA VAL A 134 14.69 4.32 -3.62
C VAL A 134 13.30 3.83 -4.02
N GLN A 135 12.87 4.11 -5.25
CA GLN A 135 11.59 3.61 -5.76
C GLN A 135 11.55 2.09 -5.81
N SER A 136 12.60 1.45 -6.34
CA SER A 136 12.73 0.00 -6.36
C SER A 136 12.52 -0.61 -4.98
N ASP A 137 13.23 -0.11 -3.97
CA ASP A 137 13.17 -0.66 -2.61
C ASP A 137 11.81 -0.46 -1.98
N VAL A 138 11.24 0.76 -2.07
CA VAL A 138 9.90 1.02 -1.53
C VAL A 138 8.87 0.09 -2.15
N LEU A 139 8.91 -0.10 -3.48
CA LEU A 139 7.95 -0.98 -4.15
C LEU A 139 8.19 -2.46 -3.78
N HIS A 140 9.45 -2.89 -3.68
CA HIS A 140 9.82 -4.24 -3.28
C HIS A 140 9.34 -4.60 -1.87
N GLU A 141 9.62 -3.74 -0.88
CA GLU A 141 9.23 -3.98 0.52
C GLU A 141 7.71 -4.00 0.70
N PHE A 142 6.99 -3.14 -0.03
CA PHE A 142 5.52 -3.21 -0.03
C PHE A 142 4.97 -4.45 -0.73
N GLY A 143 5.75 -5.08 -1.62
CA GLY A 143 5.44 -6.39 -2.18
C GLY A 143 5.50 -7.48 -1.10
N HIS A 144 6.53 -7.45 -0.25
CA HIS A 144 6.60 -8.33 0.93
C HIS A 144 5.43 -8.14 1.88
N VAL A 145 5.04 -6.89 2.16
CA VAL A 145 3.83 -6.61 2.96
C VAL A 145 2.58 -7.28 2.38
N LEU A 146 2.49 -7.46 1.07
CA LEU A 146 1.37 -8.15 0.41
C LEU A 146 1.54 -9.67 0.33
N GLY A 147 2.61 -10.23 0.89
CA GLY A 147 2.88 -11.66 0.91
C GLY A 147 3.75 -12.14 -0.26
N LEU A 148 4.28 -11.24 -1.10
CA LEU A 148 5.18 -11.65 -2.17
C LEU A 148 6.54 -12.04 -1.58
N ILE A 149 7.22 -12.99 -2.22
CA ILE A 149 8.59 -13.38 -1.88
C ILE A 149 9.52 -13.12 -3.07
N HIS A 150 10.83 -13.24 -2.86
CA HIS A 150 11.81 -12.99 -3.92
C HIS A 150 11.60 -13.87 -5.15
N GLU A 151 11.58 -13.24 -6.33
CA GLU A 151 11.27 -13.90 -7.59
C GLU A 151 12.37 -14.89 -8.02
N GLN A 152 13.62 -14.68 -7.61
CA GLN A 152 14.67 -15.66 -7.86
C GLN A 152 14.46 -17.00 -7.11
N LYS A 153 13.57 -17.03 -6.11
CA LYS A 153 13.16 -18.26 -5.42
C LYS A 153 12.04 -19.00 -6.18
N HIS A 154 11.48 -18.39 -7.22
CA HIS A 154 10.43 -19.00 -8.04
C HIS A 154 10.89 -20.36 -8.58
N PRO A 155 10.05 -21.42 -8.57
CA PRO A 155 10.44 -22.75 -9.05
C PRO A 155 10.81 -22.77 -10.54
N GLY A 156 10.25 -21.85 -11.32
CA GLY A 156 10.61 -21.61 -12.72
C GLY A 156 11.92 -20.83 -12.94
N CYS A 157 12.53 -20.26 -11.89
CA CYS A 157 13.83 -19.61 -11.98
C CYS A 157 14.91 -20.66 -12.23
N LYS A 158 15.58 -20.56 -13.39
CA LYS A 158 16.66 -21.47 -13.81
C LYS A 158 18.05 -20.90 -13.54
N LEU A 159 18.15 -19.72 -12.93
CA LEU A 159 19.43 -19.10 -12.61
C LEU A 159 20.15 -19.93 -11.57
N ASN A 160 21.40 -20.27 -11.88
CA ASN A 160 22.29 -20.96 -10.94
C ASN A 160 23.22 -19.92 -10.30
N PHE A 161 22.87 -19.47 -9.10
CA PHE A 161 23.62 -18.45 -8.37
C PHE A 161 24.92 -19.00 -7.80
N ASN A 162 26.02 -18.26 -7.97
CA ASN A 162 27.29 -18.60 -7.38
C ASN A 162 27.35 -18.03 -5.96
N HIS A 163 26.90 -18.83 -4.98
CA HIS A 163 26.83 -18.40 -3.58
C HIS A 163 28.18 -17.92 -3.03
N THR A 164 29.29 -18.55 -3.42
CA THR A 164 30.63 -18.11 -3.00
C THR A 164 30.97 -16.74 -3.58
N ALA A 165 30.69 -16.50 -4.86
CA ALA A 165 30.90 -15.19 -5.47
C ALA A 165 30.03 -14.11 -4.83
N LEU A 166 28.77 -14.40 -4.54
CA LEU A 166 27.85 -13.50 -3.85
C LEU A 166 28.35 -13.12 -2.45
N LYS A 167 28.77 -14.11 -1.64
CA LYS A 167 29.36 -13.87 -0.32
C LYS A 167 30.61 -13.01 -0.40
N ASN A 168 31.52 -13.32 -1.31
CA ASN A 168 32.78 -12.58 -1.46
C ASN A 168 32.57 -11.15 -1.96
N ARG A 169 31.67 -10.94 -2.92
CA ARG A 169 31.43 -9.64 -3.55
C ARG A 169 30.66 -8.69 -2.65
N TYR A 170 29.63 -9.19 -1.96
CA TYR A 170 28.69 -8.35 -1.21
C TYR A 170 28.82 -8.49 0.31
N GLY A 171 29.69 -9.39 0.80
CA GLY A 171 29.87 -9.65 2.22
C GLY A 171 28.68 -10.37 2.87
N TYR A 172 27.86 -11.08 2.08
CA TYR A 172 26.72 -11.83 2.60
C TYR A 172 27.18 -13.03 3.44
N ASP A 173 26.45 -13.29 4.52
CA ASP A 173 26.64 -14.49 5.34
C ASP A 173 25.78 -15.66 4.80
N ASP A 174 25.98 -16.84 5.40
CA ASP A 174 25.26 -18.06 5.01
C ASP A 174 23.75 -17.93 5.21
N ASN A 175 23.33 -17.25 6.29
CA ASN A 175 21.92 -17.04 6.60
C ASN A 175 21.24 -16.19 5.54
N PHE A 176 21.88 -15.10 5.10
CA PHE A 176 21.39 -14.24 4.04
C PHE A 176 21.27 -15.00 2.72
N ILE A 177 22.30 -15.78 2.37
CA ILE A 177 22.28 -16.59 1.14
C ILE A 177 21.15 -17.61 1.17
N ASN A 178 21.04 -18.40 2.24
CA ASN A 178 20.01 -19.43 2.37
C ASN A 178 18.60 -18.83 2.34
N ARG A 179 18.41 -17.69 3.01
CA ARG A 179 17.12 -16.99 3.07
C ARG A 179 16.69 -16.43 1.71
N ASN A 180 17.62 -15.83 0.96
CA ASN A 180 17.29 -15.02 -0.23
C ASN A 180 17.53 -15.71 -1.58
N TYR A 181 18.44 -16.68 -1.63
CA TYR A 181 18.82 -17.40 -2.84
C TYR A 181 18.57 -18.91 -2.76
N GLY A 182 18.27 -19.44 -1.56
CA GLY A 182 17.79 -20.82 -1.41
C GLY A 182 16.49 -21.02 -2.18
N LYS A 183 16.31 -22.20 -2.79
CA LYS A 183 15.03 -22.54 -3.41
C LYS A 183 13.93 -22.51 -2.35
N GLY A 184 12.80 -21.90 -2.67
CA GLY A 184 11.63 -21.85 -1.79
C GLY A 184 10.36 -21.92 -2.60
N SER A 185 9.24 -22.26 -1.95
CA SER A 185 7.92 -22.23 -2.58
C SER A 185 7.34 -20.82 -2.45
N VAL A 186 6.98 -20.18 -3.57
CA VAL A 186 6.35 -18.85 -3.59
C VAL A 186 4.87 -18.99 -3.26
N ILE A 187 4.32 -18.05 -2.50
CA ILE A 187 2.88 -17.82 -2.46
C ILE A 187 2.42 -17.42 -3.87
N GLY A 188 1.74 -18.32 -4.58
CA GLY A 188 1.39 -18.09 -5.98
C GLY A 188 2.47 -18.45 -7.02
N ALA A 189 3.57 -19.13 -6.63
CA ALA A 189 4.57 -19.69 -7.60
C ALA A 189 3.95 -20.61 -8.65
N ARG A 190 2.78 -21.15 -8.32
CA ARG A 190 2.04 -22.07 -9.17
C ARG A 190 0.99 -21.37 -10.03
N THR A 191 0.79 -20.05 -9.85
CA THR A 191 -0.24 -19.27 -10.55
C THR A 191 0.31 -18.37 -11.65
N THR A 192 1.58 -17.96 -11.60
CA THR A 192 2.22 -17.14 -12.64
C THR A 192 3.57 -17.73 -13.09
N PRO A 193 4.02 -17.52 -14.34
CA PRO A 193 5.38 -17.87 -14.76
C PRO A 193 6.46 -17.04 -14.04
N TYR A 194 7.69 -17.56 -14.01
CA TYR A 194 8.87 -16.81 -13.54
C TYR A 194 9.05 -15.51 -14.34
N ASP A 195 9.22 -14.39 -13.65
CA ASP A 195 9.31 -13.06 -14.25
C ASP A 195 10.63 -12.34 -13.91
N ILE A 196 11.55 -12.30 -14.87
CA ILE A 196 12.82 -11.56 -14.72
C ILE A 196 12.64 -10.05 -14.50
N TYR A 197 11.48 -9.50 -14.83
CA TYR A 197 11.16 -8.07 -14.69
C TYR A 197 10.40 -7.75 -13.40
N SER A 198 10.05 -8.76 -12.60
CA SER A 198 9.34 -8.57 -11.34
C SER A 198 10.10 -7.60 -10.43
N ILE A 199 9.35 -6.73 -9.76
CA ILE A 199 9.90 -5.87 -8.71
C ILE A 199 10.49 -6.70 -7.56
N MET A 200 10.06 -7.96 -7.41
CA MET A 200 10.55 -8.91 -6.40
C MET A 200 11.84 -9.64 -6.80
N HIS A 201 12.36 -9.41 -8.01
CA HIS A 201 13.62 -10.00 -8.46
C HIS A 201 14.81 -9.13 -8.07
N TYR A 202 15.89 -9.72 -7.53
CA TYR A 202 17.12 -8.97 -7.29
C TYR A 202 17.85 -8.68 -8.60
N ALA A 203 18.55 -7.54 -8.66
CA ALA A 203 19.50 -7.32 -9.73
C ALA A 203 20.56 -8.44 -9.74
N VAL A 204 20.95 -8.87 -10.92
CA VAL A 204 21.99 -9.88 -11.13
C VAL A 204 23.10 -9.23 -11.93
N GLU A 205 24.29 -9.10 -11.36
CA GLU A 205 25.46 -8.60 -12.05
C GLU A 205 26.29 -9.76 -12.64
N GLN A 206 27.10 -9.44 -13.66
CA GLN A 206 27.98 -10.44 -14.25
C GLN A 206 28.91 -11.04 -13.19
N GLY A 207 29.00 -12.37 -13.16
CA GLY A 207 29.71 -13.13 -12.13
C GLY A 207 28.87 -13.57 -10.92
N ASP A 208 27.64 -13.06 -10.74
CA ASP A 208 26.76 -13.50 -9.64
C ASP A 208 26.18 -14.91 -9.88
N THR A 209 26.14 -15.34 -11.13
CA THR A 209 25.71 -16.69 -11.54
C THR A 209 26.89 -17.52 -12.02
N VAL A 210 26.75 -18.84 -11.99
CA VAL A 210 27.75 -19.79 -12.51
C VAL A 210 28.00 -19.58 -14.00
N SER A 211 27.04 -19.05 -14.75
CA SER A 211 27.22 -18.70 -16.18
C SER A 211 28.24 -17.57 -16.41
N LEU A 212 28.52 -16.77 -15.37
CA LEU A 212 29.36 -15.56 -15.37
C LEU A 212 28.88 -14.41 -16.27
N VAL A 213 28.06 -14.66 -17.28
CA VAL A 213 27.64 -13.67 -18.28
C VAL A 213 26.24 -13.11 -18.05
N THR A 214 25.39 -13.81 -17.30
CA THR A 214 24.00 -13.38 -17.07
C THR A 214 23.96 -12.06 -16.31
N ARG A 215 23.15 -11.12 -16.83
CA ARG A 215 22.89 -9.84 -16.18
C ARG A 215 21.39 -9.53 -16.19
N ILE A 216 20.83 -9.18 -15.05
CA ILE A 216 19.46 -8.70 -14.88
C ILE A 216 19.55 -7.32 -14.21
N PRO A 217 19.17 -6.23 -14.90
CA PRO A 217 19.18 -4.89 -14.31
C PRO A 217 18.25 -4.78 -13.10
N LEU A 218 18.45 -3.75 -12.28
CA LEU A 218 17.51 -3.39 -11.23
C LEU A 218 16.13 -3.06 -11.82
N ASN A 219 15.11 -3.80 -11.43
CA ASN A 219 13.72 -3.50 -11.74
C ASN A 219 13.23 -2.39 -10.81
N THR A 220 12.65 -1.32 -11.36
CA THR A 220 12.33 -0.10 -10.58
C THR A 220 10.83 0.20 -10.53
N VAL A 221 10.02 -0.64 -11.17
CA VAL A 221 8.55 -0.55 -11.21
C VAL A 221 7.97 -1.96 -11.17
N LEU A 222 6.71 -2.09 -10.78
CA LEU A 222 5.99 -3.36 -10.87
C LEU A 222 5.83 -3.79 -12.33
N SER A 223 6.17 -5.04 -12.62
CA SER A 223 5.93 -5.68 -13.91
C SER A 223 4.43 -5.95 -14.11
N ASP A 224 4.06 -6.40 -15.31
CA ASP A 224 2.69 -6.86 -15.54
C ASP A 224 2.41 -8.19 -14.83
N GLY A 225 3.43 -9.03 -14.64
CA GLY A 225 3.36 -10.25 -13.82
C GLY A 225 3.04 -9.95 -12.36
N ASP A 226 3.72 -8.97 -11.76
CA ASP A 226 3.47 -8.53 -10.38
C ASP A 226 2.00 -8.08 -10.20
N LYS A 227 1.51 -7.24 -11.12
CA LYS A 227 0.14 -6.72 -11.08
C LYS A 227 -0.88 -7.85 -11.20
N GLN A 228 -0.68 -8.78 -12.13
CA GLN A 228 -1.57 -9.93 -12.34
C GLN A 228 -1.61 -10.83 -11.11
N LEU A 229 -0.44 -11.12 -10.53
CA LEU A 229 -0.34 -11.88 -9.29
C LEU A 229 -1.11 -11.20 -8.17
N LEU A 230 -0.90 -9.89 -7.94
CA LEU A 230 -1.61 -9.14 -6.90
C LEU A 230 -3.13 -9.09 -7.10
N MET A 231 -3.60 -8.95 -8.35
CA MET A 231 -5.03 -9.04 -8.68
C MET A 231 -5.59 -10.44 -8.36
N SER A 232 -4.80 -11.50 -8.56
CA SER A 232 -5.22 -12.87 -8.25
C SER A 232 -5.24 -13.17 -6.75
N LEU A 233 -4.26 -12.67 -5.99
CA LEU A 233 -4.16 -12.85 -4.54
C LEU A 233 -5.21 -12.02 -3.79
N TYR A 234 -5.50 -10.82 -4.30
CA TYR A 234 -6.41 -9.86 -3.70
C TYR A 234 -7.45 -9.39 -4.72
N PRO A 235 -8.36 -10.26 -5.20
CA PRO A 235 -9.35 -9.90 -6.21
C PRO A 235 -10.29 -8.83 -5.68
N ASP A 236 -10.57 -7.82 -6.51
CA ASP A 236 -11.45 -6.68 -6.20
C ASP A 236 -12.93 -7.11 -6.23
N ASP A 237 -13.28 -8.02 -5.32
CA ASP A 237 -14.63 -8.53 -5.19
C ASP A 237 -15.52 -7.50 -4.46
N PRO A 238 -16.81 -7.41 -4.86
CA PRO A 238 -17.78 -6.62 -4.11
C PRO A 238 -17.80 -7.08 -2.65
N GLU A 239 -17.93 -6.10 -1.74
CA GLU A 239 -17.92 -6.35 -0.30
C GLU A 239 -18.94 -7.45 0.04
N PRO A 240 -18.54 -8.51 0.76
CA PRO A 240 -19.49 -9.55 1.14
C PRO A 240 -20.61 -8.89 1.95
N LYS A 241 -21.84 -9.00 1.46
CA LYS A 241 -23.02 -8.44 2.14
C LYS A 241 -22.99 -8.93 3.60
N PRO A 242 -23.16 -8.04 4.59
CA PRO A 242 -23.18 -8.45 5.98
C PRO A 242 -24.22 -9.56 6.15
N LYS A 243 -23.80 -10.70 6.69
CA LYS A 243 -24.72 -11.80 7.01
C LYS A 243 -25.83 -11.21 7.89
N PRO A 244 -27.12 -11.42 7.55
CA PRO A 244 -28.20 -10.94 8.41
C PRO A 244 -27.96 -11.47 9.82
N ARG A 245 -27.81 -10.55 10.76
CA ARG A 245 -27.62 -10.88 12.17
C ARG A 245 -28.88 -11.61 12.60
N VAL A 246 -28.79 -12.92 12.82
CA VAL A 246 -29.86 -13.67 13.49
C VAL A 246 -29.95 -13.05 14.87
N SER A 247 -31.02 -12.29 15.11
CA SER A 247 -31.30 -11.75 16.44
C SER A 247 -31.53 -12.92 17.37
N GLU A 248 -30.59 -13.18 18.27
CA GLU A 248 -30.83 -14.06 19.40
C GLU A 248 -32.03 -13.53 20.20
N PRO A 249 -32.93 -14.42 20.68
CA PRO A 249 -34.10 -13.99 21.43
C PRO A 249 -33.66 -13.30 22.72
N VAL A 250 -34.08 -12.04 22.90
CA VAL A 250 -33.85 -11.25 24.10
C VAL A 250 -34.67 -11.86 25.24
N THR A 251 -34.00 -12.50 26.20
CA THR A 251 -34.59 -12.89 27.48
C THR A 251 -34.79 -11.65 28.34
N VAL A 252 -36.04 -11.18 28.46
CA VAL A 252 -36.41 -10.02 29.29
C VAL A 252 -36.38 -10.43 30.77
N SER A 253 -35.36 -9.99 31.51
CA SER A 253 -35.36 -10.05 32.98
C SER A 253 -35.96 -8.78 33.56
N ARG A 254 -37.07 -8.96 34.29
CA ARG A 254 -37.92 -7.90 34.85
C ARG A 254 -37.29 -7.33 36.11
N ARG A 255 -36.97 -6.04 36.14
CA ARG A 255 -36.73 -5.27 37.38
C ARG A 255 -37.73 -4.14 37.51
N LYS A 256 -38.24 -3.99 38.74
CA LYS A 256 -39.35 -3.13 39.17
C LYS A 256 -38.80 -1.86 39.84
N THR A 257 -39.67 -0.85 39.96
CA THR A 257 -39.62 0.44 40.71
C THR A 257 -38.90 1.60 40.02
N THR A 258 -39.35 2.86 39.99
CA THR A 258 -40.53 3.61 40.47
C THR A 258 -40.51 4.99 39.76
N SER A 259 -41.65 5.68 39.71
CA SER A 259 -41.93 6.93 38.98
C SER A 259 -41.50 8.23 39.68
N THR A 260 -40.98 9.21 38.93
CA THR A 260 -41.20 10.65 39.20
C THR A 260 -41.00 11.54 37.96
N THR A 261 -42.11 12.15 37.53
CA THR A 261 -42.36 13.50 36.97
C THR A 261 -41.54 14.07 35.79
N SER A 262 -42.31 14.43 34.76
CA SER A 262 -42.02 15.27 33.60
C SER A 262 -41.94 16.76 33.93
N THR A 263 -40.94 17.47 33.38
CA THR A 263 -41.01 18.92 33.15
C THR A 263 -40.44 19.25 31.77
N THR A 264 -41.28 19.89 30.94
CA THR A 264 -40.94 20.46 29.63
C THR A 264 -40.38 21.86 29.82
N THR A 265 -39.18 22.15 29.29
CA THR A 265 -38.77 23.53 28.94
C THR A 265 -37.87 23.55 27.70
N THR A 266 -38.17 24.52 26.85
CA THR A 266 -37.77 24.74 25.46
C THR A 266 -36.33 25.25 25.27
N LEU A 267 -35.84 25.04 24.04
CA LEU A 267 -34.58 25.47 23.41
C LEU A 267 -34.11 26.92 23.71
N VAL A 268 -32.81 27.06 23.96
CA VAL A 268 -31.99 28.19 23.46
C VAL A 268 -30.67 27.64 22.91
N ASN A 269 -30.51 27.72 21.59
CA ASN A 269 -29.29 27.44 20.86
C ASN A 269 -28.33 28.64 20.91
N ARG A 270 -27.08 28.43 21.33
CA ARG A 270 -25.91 29.19 20.84
C ARG A 270 -24.64 28.33 20.85
N PRO A 271 -23.69 28.60 19.95
CA PRO A 271 -22.92 27.57 19.25
C PRO A 271 -21.63 27.18 19.99
N ARG A 272 -21.36 25.87 20.00
CA ARG A 272 -20.06 25.31 20.40
C ARG A 272 -19.05 25.47 19.24
N PRO A 273 -17.78 25.84 19.48
CA PRO A 273 -16.79 25.97 18.41
C PRO A 273 -16.58 24.61 17.73
N LYS A 274 -16.87 24.53 16.43
CA LYS A 274 -16.70 23.33 15.62
C LYS A 274 -15.21 23.14 15.33
N THR A 275 -14.54 22.27 16.06
CA THR A 275 -13.29 21.67 15.60
C THR A 275 -13.63 20.74 14.41
N ARG A 276 -13.18 21.13 13.22
CA ARG A 276 -13.48 20.48 11.94
C ARG A 276 -12.83 19.08 11.93
N LYS A 277 -13.62 18.04 12.24
CA LYS A 277 -13.27 16.63 11.96
C LYS A 277 -12.82 16.54 10.50
N GLN A 278 -11.56 16.22 10.24
CA GLN A 278 -11.13 15.90 8.88
C GLN A 278 -11.75 14.55 8.49
N SER A 279 -12.58 14.57 7.45
CA SER A 279 -13.23 13.42 6.85
C SER A 279 -12.18 12.45 6.28
N GLN A 280 -12.44 11.14 6.44
CA GLN A 280 -11.65 10.08 5.78
C GLN A 280 -11.67 10.29 4.26
N PRO A 281 -10.59 9.93 3.52
CA PRO A 281 -10.58 10.09 2.08
C PRO A 281 -11.71 9.32 1.40
N VAL A 282 -12.39 9.96 0.45
CA VAL A 282 -13.43 9.37 -0.40
C VAL A 282 -12.79 8.94 -1.71
N TYR A 283 -12.81 7.65 -2.01
CA TYR A 283 -12.26 7.08 -3.24
C TYR A 283 -13.38 6.87 -4.27
N ILE A 284 -13.18 7.35 -5.49
CA ILE A 284 -14.15 7.23 -6.58
C ILE A 284 -13.45 6.65 -7.82
N SER A 285 -13.92 5.50 -8.27
CA SER A 285 -13.41 4.77 -9.43
C SER A 285 -14.55 4.23 -10.29
N GLY A 286 -14.22 3.66 -11.45
CA GLY A 286 -15.20 3.16 -12.42
C GLY A 286 -15.77 4.24 -13.34
N SER A 287 -16.83 3.90 -14.09
CA SER A 287 -17.42 4.74 -15.15
C SER A 287 -18.73 5.44 -14.75
N GLY A 288 -19.22 5.20 -13.53
CA GLY A 288 -20.49 5.76 -13.04
C GLY A 288 -20.38 7.22 -12.59
N ASN A 289 -21.50 7.94 -12.63
CA ASN A 289 -21.55 9.31 -12.12
C ASN A 289 -21.68 9.31 -10.58
N SER A 290 -20.95 10.17 -9.90
CA SER A 290 -20.91 10.25 -8.43
C SER A 290 -21.06 11.69 -7.94
N ALA A 291 -21.71 11.89 -6.79
CA ALA A 291 -21.74 13.16 -6.08
C ALA A 291 -21.27 12.94 -4.64
N VAL A 292 -20.34 13.77 -4.16
CA VAL A 292 -19.74 13.64 -2.83
C VAL A 292 -19.60 15.00 -2.15
N GLU A 293 -19.60 15.00 -0.82
CA GLU A 293 -19.34 16.18 0.00
C GLU A 293 -17.84 16.33 0.26
N GLY A 294 -17.40 17.58 0.47
CA GLY A 294 -15.99 17.97 0.47
C GLY A 294 -15.13 17.29 1.55
N GLY A 295 -13.83 17.39 1.37
CA GLY A 295 -12.84 16.67 2.18
C GLY A 295 -11.65 16.24 1.34
N TYR A 296 -11.04 15.11 1.69
CA TYR A 296 -9.98 14.54 0.86
C TYR A 296 -10.58 13.52 -0.11
N ILE A 297 -10.39 13.69 -1.42
CA ILE A 297 -11.09 12.91 -2.45
C ILE A 297 -10.07 12.44 -3.49
N VAL A 298 -10.12 11.14 -3.83
CA VAL A 298 -9.22 10.51 -4.80
C VAL A 298 -10.05 9.89 -5.92
N ILE A 299 -9.79 10.31 -7.17
CA ILE A 299 -10.58 9.94 -8.35
C ILE A 299 -9.68 9.29 -9.40
N SER A 300 -9.95 8.04 -9.74
CA SER A 300 -9.20 7.29 -10.76
C SER A 300 -10.06 6.77 -11.92
N GLY A 301 -11.38 6.96 -11.85
CA GLY A 301 -12.35 6.46 -12.82
C GLY A 301 -12.54 7.30 -14.09
N SER A 302 -13.39 6.81 -14.99
CA SER A 302 -13.85 7.51 -16.20
C SER A 302 -15.22 8.17 -16.04
N GLY A 303 -15.90 7.95 -14.91
CA GLY A 303 -17.21 8.55 -14.61
C GLY A 303 -17.14 10.01 -14.20
N ASN A 304 -18.27 10.73 -14.30
CA ASN A 304 -18.30 12.14 -13.91
C ASN A 304 -18.51 12.30 -12.40
N VAL A 305 -17.78 13.21 -11.77
CA VAL A 305 -17.83 13.43 -10.33
C VAL A 305 -18.20 14.88 -10.02
N VAL A 306 -19.18 15.07 -9.13
CA VAL A 306 -19.49 16.37 -8.54
C VAL A 306 -19.09 16.36 -7.07
N ILE A 307 -18.33 17.37 -6.66
CA ILE A 307 -17.86 17.54 -5.29
C ILE A 307 -18.43 18.84 -4.74
N ASN A 308 -19.13 18.81 -3.61
CA ASN A 308 -19.67 20.00 -2.96
C ASN A 308 -18.93 20.31 -1.66
N GLY A 309 -18.35 21.50 -1.55
CA GLY A 309 -17.59 21.95 -0.38
C GLY A 309 -16.07 21.91 -0.54
N ASP A 310 -15.38 22.57 0.38
CA ASP A 310 -13.93 22.74 0.31
C ASP A 310 -13.19 21.41 0.38
N SER A 311 -12.27 21.17 -0.56
CA SER A 311 -11.70 19.85 -0.78
C SER A 311 -10.22 19.84 -1.16
N GLU A 312 -9.53 18.76 -0.80
CA GLU A 312 -8.28 18.34 -1.44
C GLU A 312 -8.60 17.20 -2.41
N VAL A 313 -8.28 17.35 -3.68
CA VAL A 313 -8.67 16.43 -4.75
C VAL A 313 -7.44 15.92 -5.48
N VAL A 314 -7.31 14.59 -5.59
CA VAL A 314 -6.31 13.93 -6.44
C VAL A 314 -7.04 13.18 -7.53
N MET A 315 -6.85 13.58 -8.79
CA MET A 315 -7.51 12.94 -9.93
C MET A 315 -6.51 12.47 -10.98
N SER A 316 -6.58 11.18 -11.32
CA SER A 316 -5.76 10.54 -12.36
C SER A 316 -6.59 9.91 -13.49
N GLY A 317 -7.92 9.86 -13.32
CA GLY A 317 -8.85 9.27 -14.28
C GLY A 317 -9.16 10.13 -15.51
N SER A 318 -10.01 9.58 -16.39
CA SER A 318 -10.46 10.25 -17.62
C SER A 318 -11.85 10.92 -17.50
N GLY A 319 -12.51 10.78 -16.35
CA GLY A 319 -13.84 11.34 -16.09
C GLY A 319 -13.83 12.84 -15.79
N ASN A 320 -14.95 13.52 -16.01
CA ASN A 320 -15.06 14.95 -15.74
C ASN A 320 -15.38 15.22 -14.27
N VAL A 321 -14.69 16.18 -13.67
CA VAL A 321 -14.86 16.53 -12.25
C VAL A 321 -15.31 17.97 -12.12
N ILE A 322 -16.33 18.22 -11.31
CA ILE A 322 -16.79 19.55 -10.91
C ILE A 322 -16.61 19.69 -9.40
N LEU A 323 -15.78 20.63 -8.96
CA LEU A 323 -15.62 21.00 -7.56
C LEU A 323 -16.35 22.31 -7.28
N ASN A 324 -17.40 22.26 -6.47
CA ASN A 324 -18.16 23.41 -5.99
C ASN A 324 -17.66 23.81 -4.59
N GLY A 325 -16.55 24.55 -4.55
CA GLY A 325 -15.88 24.96 -3.32
C GLY A 325 -14.43 25.35 -3.57
N ASN A 326 -13.73 25.78 -2.52
CA ASN A 326 -12.29 26.06 -2.62
C ASN A 326 -11.50 24.76 -2.53
N GLY A 327 -10.29 24.69 -3.08
CA GLY A 327 -9.53 23.46 -2.93
C GLY A 327 -8.12 23.39 -3.48
N THR A 328 -7.40 22.39 -3.01
CA THR A 328 -6.10 21.97 -3.56
C THR A 328 -6.33 20.80 -4.50
N VAL A 329 -5.97 20.93 -5.77
CA VAL A 329 -6.25 19.90 -6.78
C VAL A 329 -4.97 19.45 -7.47
N ARG A 330 -4.71 18.15 -7.45
CA ARG A 330 -3.65 17.49 -8.24
C ARG A 330 -4.30 16.66 -9.34
N LYS A 331 -4.07 17.04 -10.60
CA LYS A 331 -4.66 16.41 -11.78
C LYS A 331 -3.57 15.85 -12.69
N SER A 332 -3.55 14.55 -12.91
CA SER A 332 -2.66 13.91 -13.89
C SER A 332 -3.40 13.20 -15.03
N GLY A 333 -4.71 13.02 -14.91
CA GLY A 333 -5.55 12.32 -15.90
C GLY A 333 -5.99 13.16 -17.09
N SER A 334 -6.69 12.51 -18.03
CA SER A 334 -7.21 13.11 -19.26
C SER A 334 -8.60 13.74 -19.15
N GLY A 335 -9.31 13.55 -18.03
CA GLY A 335 -10.64 14.12 -17.81
C GLY A 335 -10.63 15.63 -17.63
N CYS A 336 -11.76 16.30 -17.85
CA CYS A 336 -11.85 17.75 -17.62
C CYS A 336 -12.11 18.06 -16.14
N LEU A 337 -11.59 19.19 -15.66
CA LEU A 337 -11.82 19.67 -14.29
C LEU A 337 -12.44 21.07 -14.33
N THR A 338 -13.53 21.27 -13.59
CA THR A 338 -14.09 22.58 -13.29
C THR A 338 -14.03 22.83 -11.80
N VAL A 339 -13.47 23.95 -11.37
CA VAL A 339 -13.47 24.39 -9.97
C VAL A 339 -14.27 25.69 -9.86
N ASN A 340 -15.36 25.68 -9.12
CA ASN A 340 -16.19 26.86 -8.82
C ASN A 340 -15.81 27.41 -7.43
N GLY A 341 -14.59 27.95 -7.33
CA GLY A 341 -14.00 28.48 -6.12
C GLY A 341 -12.51 28.80 -6.30
N ASP A 342 -11.85 29.25 -5.24
CA ASP A 342 -10.42 29.51 -5.25
C ASP A 342 -9.61 28.20 -5.18
N CYS A 343 -8.50 28.12 -5.92
CA CYS A 343 -7.80 26.84 -6.13
C CYS A 343 -6.27 26.94 -6.10
N VAL A 344 -5.62 25.95 -5.46
CA VAL A 344 -4.21 25.64 -5.67
C VAL A 344 -4.14 24.42 -6.58
N LEU A 345 -3.66 24.60 -7.82
CA LEU A 345 -3.73 23.60 -8.88
C LEU A 345 -2.34 23.09 -9.27
N GLU A 346 -2.17 21.77 -9.34
CA GLU A 346 -1.07 21.11 -10.03
C GLU A 346 -1.64 20.19 -11.12
N ALA A 347 -1.39 20.48 -12.38
CA ALA A 347 -1.92 19.74 -13.52
C ALA A 347 -0.79 19.20 -14.41
N SER A 348 -0.84 17.93 -14.79
CA SER A 348 0.15 17.26 -15.66
C SER A 348 -0.45 16.48 -16.85
N GLY A 349 -1.78 16.42 -16.98
CA GLY A 349 -2.51 15.63 -17.98
C GLY A 349 -3.03 16.41 -19.21
N SER A 350 -3.88 15.76 -20.02
CA SER A 350 -4.37 16.32 -21.30
C SER A 350 -5.77 16.97 -21.26
N GLY A 351 -6.55 16.74 -20.19
CA GLY A 351 -7.89 17.31 -20.07
C GLY A 351 -7.89 18.76 -19.61
N ASN A 352 -8.86 19.55 -20.08
CA ASN A 352 -8.96 20.98 -19.80
C ASN A 352 -9.32 21.24 -18.32
N VAL A 353 -8.80 22.35 -17.78
CA VAL A 353 -9.11 22.83 -16.44
C VAL A 353 -9.69 24.24 -16.52
N LEU A 354 -10.87 24.43 -15.92
CA LEU A 354 -11.50 25.74 -15.76
C LEU A 354 -11.66 26.03 -14.26
N VAL A 355 -11.04 27.12 -13.79
CA VAL A 355 -11.20 27.61 -12.42
C VAL A 355 -11.99 28.92 -12.45
N ARG A 356 -13.20 28.91 -11.90
CA ARG A 356 -14.05 30.08 -11.70
C ARG A 356 -13.77 30.76 -10.36
N GLY A 357 -12.52 31.15 -10.16
CA GLY A 357 -11.99 31.75 -8.94
C GLY A 357 -10.55 32.23 -9.13
N SER A 358 -9.90 32.64 -8.04
CA SER A 358 -8.47 33.00 -8.02
C SER A 358 -7.62 31.85 -7.51
N GLY A 359 -6.30 31.87 -7.74
CA GLY A 359 -5.48 30.76 -7.30
C GLY A 359 -4.03 30.76 -7.74
N THR A 360 -3.40 29.62 -7.50
CA THR A 360 -2.08 29.32 -8.06
C THR A 360 -2.16 28.08 -8.94
N ALA A 361 -1.33 28.03 -9.98
CA ALA A 361 -1.30 26.90 -10.90
C ALA A 361 0.13 26.52 -11.29
N LYS A 362 0.42 25.22 -11.24
CA LYS A 362 1.60 24.64 -11.88
C LYS A 362 1.12 23.68 -12.96
N VAL A 363 1.44 23.97 -14.22
CA VAL A 363 0.87 23.23 -15.35
C VAL A 363 1.98 22.61 -16.19
N SER A 364 1.86 21.31 -16.40
CA SER A 364 2.60 20.53 -17.38
C SER A 364 1.58 19.70 -18.16
N GLY A 365 1.89 19.30 -19.39
CA GLY A 365 0.94 18.55 -20.22
C GLY A 365 0.20 19.41 -21.24
N SER A 366 -0.80 18.81 -21.90
CA SER A 366 -1.39 19.33 -23.15
C SER A 366 -2.78 19.94 -23.01
N GLY A 367 -3.40 19.89 -21.83
CA GLY A 367 -4.71 20.48 -21.58
C GLY A 367 -4.64 22.00 -21.35
N ALA A 368 -5.70 22.73 -21.72
CA ALA A 368 -5.79 24.16 -21.46
C ALA A 368 -6.21 24.42 -20.00
N VAL A 369 -5.57 25.39 -19.34
CA VAL A 369 -5.93 25.84 -17.98
C VAL A 369 -6.35 27.30 -18.03
N ARG A 370 -7.54 27.61 -17.51
CA ARG A 370 -8.09 28.99 -17.46
C ARG A 370 -8.60 29.33 -16.08
N PHE A 371 -8.24 30.53 -15.61
CA PHE A 371 -8.79 31.13 -14.39
C PHE A 371 -9.63 32.35 -14.76
N SER A 372 -10.79 32.51 -14.12
CA SER A 372 -11.57 33.75 -14.25
C SER A 372 -11.09 34.86 -13.30
N GLY A 373 -10.43 34.49 -12.19
CA GLY A 373 -9.83 35.41 -11.23
C GLY A 373 -8.32 35.57 -11.40
N LYS A 374 -7.64 36.13 -10.40
CA LYS A 374 -6.17 36.30 -10.44
C LYS A 374 -5.50 34.94 -10.32
N CYS A 375 -4.52 34.66 -11.18
CA CYS A 375 -3.70 33.45 -11.13
C CYS A 375 -2.22 33.81 -11.06
N SER A 376 -1.45 33.14 -10.20
CA SER A 376 0.02 33.18 -10.21
C SER A 376 0.62 31.77 -10.27
N GLY A 377 1.69 31.58 -11.04
CA GLY A 377 2.32 30.27 -11.21
C GLY A 377 2.95 30.08 -12.59
N THR A 378 3.46 28.88 -12.85
CA THR A 378 4.23 28.50 -14.05
C THR A 378 3.60 27.36 -14.81
#